data_AF-A0A4Z0ZVB0-F1
#
_entry.id   AF-A0A4Z0ZVB0-F1
#
_cell.length_a   1.000
_cell.length_b   1.000
_cell.length_c   1.000
_cell.angle_alpha   90.00
_cell.angle_beta   90.00
_cell.angle_gamma   90.00
#
_symmetry.space_group_name_H-M   'P 1'
#
loop_
_entity.id
_entity.type
_entity.pdbx_description
1 polymer ?
#
loop_
_entity_poly.entity_id
_entity_poly.type
_entity_poly.pdbx_seq_one_letter_code
_entity_poly.pdbx_strand_id
1 'polypeptide(L)'
;MLIPLSLVSILQIEKSEEQNRLNECTGRIPGKICITIVEHHPVNIKQIELFQGGNLISILDATGVPITDAMCSIYYNIQWNASAPYRSTKIYLKNTDGEICGIGWEEKDGKTIDQLLDASNTDTQLNTVTEINSNGLTLKFYR
;
A
#
# COMPACT_ATOMS: atom_id res chain seq x y z
N MET A 1 -35.02 7.00 -17.66
CA MET A 1 -33.63 7.49 -17.85
C MET A 1 -32.83 6.32 -18.41
N LEU A 2 -32.65 6.26 -19.74
CA LEU A 2 -31.88 5.20 -20.39
C LEU A 2 -30.39 5.56 -20.27
N ILE A 3 -29.64 4.81 -19.48
CA ILE A 3 -28.17 4.88 -19.54
C ILE A 3 -27.78 4.15 -20.83
N PRO A 4 -27.09 4.80 -21.78
CA PRO A 4 -26.69 4.14 -23.01
C PRO A 4 -25.71 3.00 -22.70
N LEU A 5 -25.93 1.84 -23.32
CA LEU A 5 -25.10 0.63 -23.12
C LEU A 5 -23.60 0.88 -23.35
N SER A 6 -23.23 1.91 -24.12
CA SER A 6 -21.83 2.28 -24.37
C SER A 6 -21.11 2.79 -23.12
N LEU A 7 -21.78 3.51 -22.22
CA LEU A 7 -21.14 4.03 -20.99
C LEU A 7 -20.88 2.92 -19.98
N VAL A 8 -21.81 1.97 -19.85
CA VAL A 8 -21.70 0.86 -18.89
C VAL A 8 -20.50 -0.03 -19.23
N SER A 9 -20.26 -0.30 -20.51
CA SER A 9 -19.13 -1.10 -20.96
C SER A 9 -17.77 -0.43 -20.70
N ILE A 10 -17.66 0.88 -20.89
CA ILE A 10 -16.40 1.62 -20.63
C ILE A 10 -16.04 1.58 -19.15
N LEU A 11 -17.02 1.85 -18.28
CA LEU A 11 -16.82 1.81 -16.82
C LEU A 11 -16.41 0.42 -16.31
N GLN A 12 -16.93 -0.65 -16.92
CA GLN A 12 -16.55 -2.01 -16.58
C GLN A 12 -15.12 -2.34 -17.01
N ILE A 13 -14.69 -1.86 -18.17
CA ILE A 13 -13.33 -2.07 -18.68
C ILE A 13 -12.32 -1.35 -17.79
N GLU A 14 -12.54 -0.07 -17.48
CA GLU A 14 -11.67 0.73 -16.60
C GLU A 14 -11.51 0.06 -15.23
N LYS A 15 -12.62 -0.39 -14.62
CA LYS A 15 -12.58 -1.09 -13.33
C LYS A 15 -11.83 -2.42 -13.41
N SER A 16 -11.93 -3.15 -14.52
CA SER A 16 -11.19 -4.40 -14.71
C SER A 16 -9.70 -4.18 -14.88
N GLU A 17 -9.31 -3.11 -15.57
CA GLU A 17 -7.92 -2.74 -15.80
C GLU A 17 -7.26 -2.27 -14.49
N GLU A 18 -7.96 -1.45 -13.72
CA GLU A 18 -7.50 -1.02 -12.39
C GLU A 18 -7.33 -2.21 -11.44
N GLN A 19 -8.26 -3.15 -11.45
CA GLN A 19 -8.15 -4.38 -10.66
C GLN A 19 -6.96 -5.26 -11.12
N ASN A 20 -6.70 -5.35 -12.42
CA ASN A 20 -5.55 -6.09 -12.94
C ASN A 20 -4.23 -5.43 -12.51
N ARG A 21 -4.12 -4.11 -12.63
CA ARG A 21 -2.96 -3.35 -12.17
C ARG A 21 -2.75 -3.50 -10.66
N LEU A 22 -3.83 -3.54 -9.88
CA LEU A 22 -3.76 -3.80 -8.44
C LEU A 22 -3.25 -5.21 -8.17
N ASN A 23 -3.77 -6.21 -8.87
CA ASN A 23 -3.33 -7.60 -8.74
C ASN A 23 -1.85 -7.77 -9.10
N GLU A 24 -1.37 -7.07 -10.12
CA GLU A 24 0.05 -7.02 -10.49
C GLU A 24 0.89 -6.35 -9.39
N CYS A 25 0.44 -5.21 -8.87
CA CYS A 25 1.13 -4.46 -7.82
C CYS A 25 1.22 -5.25 -6.50
N THR A 26 0.10 -5.82 -6.03
CA THR A 26 0.10 -6.63 -4.80
C THR A 26 0.60 -8.06 -5.04
N GLY A 27 0.98 -8.37 -6.29
CA GLY A 27 1.33 -9.67 -6.86
C GLY A 27 0.38 -10.82 -6.51
N ARG A 28 -0.92 -10.50 -6.39
CA ARG A 28 -2.03 -11.47 -6.35
C ARG A 28 -2.39 -11.94 -7.77
N ILE A 29 -1.40 -12.46 -8.47
CA ILE A 29 -1.56 -12.94 -9.85
C ILE A 29 -2.09 -14.38 -9.80
N PRO A 30 -3.30 -14.67 -10.35
CA PRO A 30 -3.84 -16.02 -10.38
C PRO A 30 -2.88 -17.01 -11.03
N GLY A 31 -2.65 -18.17 -10.38
CA GLY A 31 -1.76 -19.22 -10.88
C GLY A 31 -0.28 -19.08 -10.49
N LYS A 32 0.13 -18.01 -9.81
CA LYS A 32 1.48 -17.87 -9.26
C LYS A 32 1.56 -18.54 -7.88
N ILE A 33 2.57 -19.42 -7.67
CA ILE A 33 2.84 -20.05 -6.37
C ILE A 33 3.80 -19.15 -5.58
N CYS A 34 3.42 -18.80 -4.35
CA CYS A 34 4.26 -18.03 -3.44
C CYS A 34 5.23 -18.95 -2.69
N ILE A 35 6.49 -18.54 -2.55
CA ILE A 35 7.47 -19.26 -1.73
C ILE A 35 7.84 -18.44 -0.48
N THR A 36 8.80 -18.97 0.28
CA THR A 36 9.35 -18.44 1.52
C THR A 36 9.55 -16.92 1.54
N ILE A 37 9.17 -16.33 2.66
CA ILE A 37 9.36 -14.92 2.98
C ILE A 37 10.86 -14.66 3.23
N VAL A 38 11.40 -13.66 2.55
CA VAL A 38 12.75 -13.15 2.76
C VAL A 38 12.65 -11.67 3.11
N GLU A 39 13.23 -11.27 4.23
CA GLU A 39 13.33 -9.86 4.60
C GLU A 39 14.60 -9.27 4.00
N HIS A 40 14.43 -8.22 3.21
CA HIS A 40 15.46 -7.52 2.45
C HIS A 40 15.66 -6.12 2.99
N HIS A 41 16.89 -5.64 2.89
CA HIS A 41 17.36 -4.26 3.03
C HIS A 41 16.67 -3.36 4.09
N PRO A 42 17.39 -2.90 5.13
CA PRO A 42 16.85 -1.92 6.05
C PRO A 42 16.50 -0.62 5.30
N VAL A 43 15.38 -0.02 5.63
CA VAL A 43 15.03 1.33 5.16
C VAL A 43 15.51 2.36 6.17
N ASN A 44 15.88 3.55 5.70
CA ASN A 44 16.24 4.65 6.58
C ASN A 44 15.00 5.46 7.00
N ILE A 45 14.00 4.78 7.56
CA ILE A 45 12.80 5.41 8.13
C ILE A 45 12.89 5.22 9.64
N LYS A 46 12.93 6.33 10.37
CA LYS A 46 13.00 6.32 11.84
C LYS A 46 11.62 6.36 12.48
N GLN A 47 10.70 7.11 11.88
CA GLN A 47 9.38 7.30 12.45
C GLN A 47 8.32 7.39 11.36
N ILE A 48 7.15 6.83 11.65
CA ILE A 48 5.96 6.93 10.82
C ILE A 48 4.82 7.47 11.68
N GLU A 49 4.15 8.49 11.15
CA GLU A 49 2.97 9.07 11.76
C GLU A 49 1.74 8.80 10.91
N LEU A 50 0.64 8.43 11.55
CA LEU A 50 -0.66 8.23 10.92
C LEU A 50 -1.58 9.38 11.30
N PHE A 51 -2.16 10.05 10.30
CA PHE A 51 -3.13 11.13 10.49
C PHE A 51 -4.48 10.78 9.87
N GLN A 52 -5.54 11.35 10.45
CA GLN A 52 -6.89 11.35 9.89
C GLN A 52 -7.50 12.75 10.03
N GLY A 53 -7.88 13.37 8.90
CA GLY A 53 -8.42 14.73 8.91
C GLY A 53 -7.50 15.77 9.56
N GLY A 54 -6.19 15.61 9.41
CA GLY A 54 -5.17 16.48 10.01
C GLY A 54 -4.84 16.20 11.49
N ASN A 55 -5.57 15.30 12.15
CA ASN A 55 -5.28 14.89 13.52
C ASN A 55 -4.33 13.70 13.55
N LEU A 56 -3.32 13.76 14.40
CA LEU A 56 -2.41 12.65 14.63
C LEU A 56 -3.14 11.52 15.38
N ILE A 57 -3.11 10.32 14.82
CA ILE A 57 -3.79 9.12 15.35
C ILE A 57 -2.78 8.16 15.98
N SER A 58 -1.61 7.98 15.37
CA SER A 58 -0.58 7.07 15.86
C SER A 58 0.81 7.51 15.43
N ILE A 59 1.80 7.24 16.29
CA ILE A 59 3.23 7.36 16.00
C ILE A 59 3.85 5.97 16.17
N LEU A 60 4.75 5.60 15.28
CA LEU A 60 5.52 4.37 15.31
C LEU A 60 7.01 4.66 15.12
N ASP A 61 7.87 4.04 15.94
CA ASP A 61 9.30 3.90 15.63
C ASP A 61 9.47 2.80 14.57
N ALA A 62 10.02 3.19 13.42
CA ALA A 62 10.20 2.35 12.25
C ALA A 62 11.66 1.93 12.03
N THR A 63 12.55 2.26 12.98
CA THR A 63 13.98 1.98 12.87
C THR A 63 14.22 0.48 12.71
N GLY A 64 14.89 0.10 11.63
CA GLY A 64 15.27 -1.29 11.37
C GLY A 64 14.14 -2.18 10.82
N VAL A 65 12.97 -1.62 10.49
CA VAL A 65 11.93 -2.36 9.78
C VAL A 65 12.42 -2.61 8.33
N PRO A 66 12.49 -3.86 7.85
CA PRO A 66 12.98 -4.16 6.50
C PRO A 66 11.86 -4.09 5.46
N ILE A 67 12.24 -4.14 4.18
CA ILE A 67 11.32 -4.51 3.09
C ILE A 67 11.15 -6.02 3.10
N THR A 68 9.95 -6.52 2.95
CA THR A 68 9.67 -7.96 2.87
C THR A 68 9.45 -8.36 1.40
N ASP A 69 10.18 -9.37 0.92
CA ASP A 69 9.89 -10.07 -0.33
C ASP A 69 9.26 -11.43 0.00
N ALA A 70 8.05 -11.64 -0.51
CA ALA A 70 7.32 -12.89 -0.35
C ALA A 70 6.93 -13.50 -1.70
N MET A 71 7.75 -13.36 -2.76
CA MET A 71 7.65 -13.85 -4.16
C MET A 71 6.36 -13.58 -4.96
N CYS A 72 5.23 -13.49 -4.28
CA CYS A 72 3.97 -12.94 -4.73
C CYS A 72 3.80 -11.48 -4.30
N SER A 73 4.64 -10.92 -3.45
CA SER A 73 4.49 -9.52 -3.06
C SER A 73 5.77 -9.01 -2.45
N ILE A 74 6.22 -7.83 -2.87
CA ILE A 74 7.25 -7.06 -2.20
C ILE A 74 6.54 -5.93 -1.47
N TYR A 75 6.78 -5.78 -0.18
CA TYR A 75 6.07 -4.78 0.62
C TYR A 75 6.86 -4.32 1.83
N TYR A 76 6.56 -3.10 2.28
CA TYR A 76 6.99 -2.61 3.57
C TYR A 76 5.81 -2.68 4.55
N ASN A 77 5.99 -3.39 5.67
CA ASN A 77 4.93 -3.71 6.61
C ASN A 77 4.97 -2.79 7.83
N ILE A 78 3.86 -2.10 8.09
CA ILE A 78 3.71 -1.19 9.22
C ILE A 78 2.69 -1.81 10.17
N GLN A 79 3.13 -2.18 11.37
CA GLN A 79 2.25 -2.68 12.42
C GLN A 79 1.85 -1.53 13.34
N TRP A 80 0.55 -1.29 13.49
CA TRP A 80 0.06 -0.22 14.32
C TRP A 80 -0.23 -0.67 15.74
N ASN A 81 -0.19 0.30 16.66
CA ASN A 81 -0.63 0.09 18.03
C ASN A 81 -2.17 0.01 18.12
N ALA A 82 -2.68 -0.32 19.31
CA ALA A 82 -4.11 -0.52 19.53
C ALA A 82 -4.98 0.74 19.29
N SER A 83 -4.41 1.94 19.35
CA SER A 83 -5.12 3.20 19.11
C SER A 83 -5.44 3.46 17.64
N ALA A 84 -4.69 2.87 16.70
CA ALA A 84 -4.98 3.05 15.28
C ALA A 84 -6.29 2.33 14.86
N PRO A 85 -6.99 2.83 13.83
CA PRO A 85 -8.19 2.18 13.29
C PRO A 85 -7.87 0.86 12.58
N TYR A 86 -6.67 0.75 12.00
CA TYR A 86 -6.18 -0.43 11.30
C TYR A 86 -5.16 -1.17 12.17
N ARG A 87 -5.10 -2.50 12.02
CA ARG A 87 -4.08 -3.34 12.67
C ARG A 87 -2.73 -3.16 11.99
N SER A 88 -2.70 -3.13 10.66
CA SER A 88 -1.48 -2.95 9.90
C SER A 88 -1.72 -2.27 8.55
N THR A 89 -0.64 -1.75 7.99
CA THR A 89 -0.62 -1.19 6.64
C THR A 89 0.57 -1.77 5.87
N LYS A 90 0.32 -2.24 4.65
CA LYS A 90 1.35 -2.69 3.72
C LYS A 90 1.51 -1.65 2.62
N ILE A 91 2.74 -1.21 2.39
CA ILE A 91 3.08 -0.42 1.20
C ILE A 91 3.63 -1.42 0.19
N TYR A 92 2.90 -1.64 -0.91
CA TYR A 92 3.30 -2.56 -1.97
C TYR A 92 4.30 -1.90 -2.91
N LEU A 93 5.35 -2.65 -3.24
CA LEU A 93 6.50 -2.20 -4.00
C LEU A 93 6.65 -3.01 -5.29
N LYS A 94 7.02 -2.38 -6.40
CA LYS A 94 7.26 -3.07 -7.69
C LYS A 94 8.54 -3.89 -7.69
N ASN A 95 9.52 -3.49 -6.89
CA ASN A 95 10.84 -4.09 -6.80
C ASN A 95 11.45 -3.84 -5.41
N THR A 96 12.60 -4.47 -5.14
CA THR A 96 13.36 -4.31 -3.90
C THR A 96 13.96 -2.91 -3.73
N ASP A 97 14.03 -2.12 -4.80
CA ASP A 97 14.60 -0.76 -4.78
C ASP A 97 13.63 0.27 -4.16
N GLY A 98 12.35 -0.11 -3.99
CA GLY A 98 11.39 0.63 -3.18
C GLY A 98 10.35 1.44 -3.96
N GLU A 99 10.14 1.18 -5.25
CA GLU A 99 9.10 1.88 -6.01
C GLU A 99 7.70 1.45 -5.55
N ILE A 100 6.97 2.38 -4.93
CA ILE A 100 5.62 2.22 -4.41
C ILE A 100 4.62 2.14 -5.56
N CYS A 101 3.74 1.15 -5.52
CA CYS A 101 2.64 1.00 -6.47
C CYS A 101 1.25 0.94 -5.83
N GLY A 102 1.17 0.64 -4.54
CA GLY A 102 -0.11 0.43 -3.88
C GLY A 102 0.01 0.38 -2.37
N ILE A 103 -1.14 0.32 -1.71
CA ILE A 103 -1.26 0.29 -0.27
C ILE A 103 -2.39 -0.63 0.16
N GLY A 104 -2.15 -1.44 1.18
CA GLY A 104 -3.11 -2.34 1.79
C GLY A 104 -3.34 -1.98 3.25
N TRP A 105 -4.60 -1.82 3.64
CA TRP A 105 -5.01 -1.57 5.02
C TRP A 105 -5.67 -2.82 5.60
N GLU A 106 -5.12 -3.38 6.67
CA GLU A 106 -5.71 -4.52 7.39
C GLU A 106 -6.52 -4.02 8.58
N GLU A 107 -7.84 -4.20 8.53
CA GLU A 107 -8.76 -3.95 9.63
C GLU A 107 -8.46 -4.91 10.81
N LYS A 108 -8.92 -4.55 12.02
CA LYS A 108 -8.65 -5.35 13.22
C LYS A 108 -9.33 -6.73 13.20
N ASP A 109 -10.34 -6.92 12.36
CA ASP A 109 -11.03 -8.20 12.14
C ASP A 109 -10.37 -9.07 11.05
N GLY A 110 -9.27 -8.59 10.45
CA GLY A 110 -8.49 -9.29 9.42
C GLY A 110 -8.92 -8.98 7.98
N LYS A 111 -9.96 -8.15 7.77
CA LYS A 111 -10.34 -7.72 6.43
C LYS A 111 -9.29 -6.77 5.84
N THR A 112 -8.93 -6.96 4.57
CA THR A 112 -7.94 -6.12 3.89
C THR A 112 -8.60 -5.27 2.81
N ILE A 113 -8.19 -3.99 2.72
CA ILE A 113 -8.56 -3.05 1.66
C ILE A 113 -7.27 -2.67 0.91
N ASP A 114 -7.13 -3.14 -0.32
CA ASP A 114 -5.97 -2.81 -1.17
C ASP A 114 -6.35 -1.77 -2.22
N GLN A 115 -5.47 -0.81 -2.46
CA GLN A 115 -5.66 0.30 -3.39
C GLN A 115 -4.38 0.53 -4.19
N LEU A 116 -4.53 0.87 -5.47
CA LEU A 116 -3.42 1.42 -6.24
C LEU A 116 -3.14 2.84 -5.77
N LEU A 117 -1.86 3.17 -5.69
CA LEU A 117 -1.43 4.55 -5.49
C LEU A 117 -1.10 5.15 -6.84
N ASP A 118 -1.64 6.32 -7.11
CA ASP A 118 -1.39 7.01 -8.37
C ASP A 118 0.03 7.58 -8.38
N ALA A 119 0.87 7.02 -9.25
CA ALA A 119 2.29 7.36 -9.38
C ALA A 119 2.54 8.73 -10.05
N SER A 120 1.48 9.45 -10.42
CA SER A 120 1.59 10.57 -11.36
C SER A 120 2.09 11.89 -10.76
N ASN A 121 2.16 12.09 -9.44
CA ASN A 121 2.50 13.42 -8.87
C ASN A 121 3.25 13.46 -7.52
N THR A 122 3.79 12.37 -7.02
CA THR A 122 4.59 12.37 -5.76
C THR A 122 5.74 11.39 -5.84
N ASP A 123 6.78 11.65 -5.05
CA ASP A 123 7.95 10.78 -4.94
C ASP A 123 7.53 9.33 -4.68
N THR A 124 7.75 8.47 -5.66
CA THR A 124 7.23 7.09 -5.66
C THR A 124 8.16 6.13 -4.95
N GLN A 125 9.30 6.59 -4.41
CA GLN A 125 10.28 5.72 -3.79
C GLN A 125 10.11 5.72 -2.28
N LEU A 126 9.99 4.55 -1.65
CA LEU A 126 9.86 4.41 -0.19
C LEU A 126 11.01 5.11 0.57
N ASN A 127 12.21 5.10 -0.02
CA ASN A 127 13.38 5.72 0.57
C ASN A 127 13.38 7.24 0.57
N THR A 128 12.53 7.90 -0.21
CA THR A 128 12.48 9.37 -0.32
C THR A 128 11.09 9.95 -0.07
N VAL A 129 10.01 9.17 -0.23
CA VAL A 129 8.62 9.56 0.04
C VAL A 129 8.47 10.19 1.42
N THR A 130 7.85 11.35 1.51
CA THR A 130 7.61 12.04 2.79
C THR A 130 6.19 11.83 3.28
N GLU A 131 5.26 11.59 2.36
CA GLU A 131 3.84 11.46 2.65
C GLU A 131 3.14 10.51 1.66
N ILE A 132 2.21 9.70 2.16
CA ILE A 132 1.26 8.92 1.35
C ILE A 132 -0.15 9.23 1.84
N ASN A 133 -1.03 9.60 0.91
CA ASN A 133 -2.45 9.80 1.17
C ASN A 133 -3.24 8.64 0.57
N SER A 134 -4.05 7.96 1.39
CA SER A 134 -4.90 6.86 0.95
C SER A 134 -6.06 6.67 1.92
N ASN A 135 -7.25 6.39 1.39
CA ASN A 135 -8.43 6.03 2.18
C ASN A 135 -8.79 7.06 3.28
N GLY A 136 -8.60 8.36 3.02
CA GLY A 136 -8.84 9.44 3.99
C GLY A 136 -7.82 9.51 5.14
N LEU A 137 -6.73 8.77 5.04
CA LEU A 137 -5.61 8.75 5.97
C LEU A 137 -4.33 9.28 5.30
N THR A 138 -3.44 9.79 6.12
CA THR A 138 -2.13 10.30 5.70
C THR A 138 -1.04 9.61 6.51
N LEU A 139 -0.08 8.98 5.84
CA LEU A 139 1.15 8.48 6.43
C LEU A 139 2.25 9.51 6.21
N LYS A 140 2.96 9.92 7.26
CA LYS A 140 4.16 10.76 7.16
C LYS A 140 5.40 9.99 7.59
N PHE A 141 6.48 10.11 6.83
CA PHE A 141 7.73 9.38 7.02
C PHE A 141 8.86 10.32 7.43
N TYR A 142 9.57 9.97 8.50
CA TYR A 142 10.68 10.72 9.07
C TYR A 142 11.95 9.87 9.08
N ARG A 143 13.10 10.49 8.80
CA ARG A 143 14.38 9.81 8.53
C ARG A 143 15.54 10.34 9.37
#